data_AF-A0A925S8H8-F1
#
_entry.id   AF-A0A925S8H8-F1
#
_cell.length_a   1.000
_cell.length_b   1.000
_cell.length_c   1.000
_cell.angle_alpha   90.00
_cell.angle_beta   90.00
_cell.angle_gamma   90.00
#
_symmetry.space_group_name_H-M   'P 1'
#
loop_
_entity.id
_entity.type
_entity.pdbx_description
1 polymer ?
#
loop_
_entity_poly.entity_id
_entity_poly.type
_entity_poly.pdbx_seq_one_letter_code
_entity_poly.pdbx_strand_id
1 'polypeptide(L)'
;MEFLNSLLKPARKLKIAVDCGHGAAAPEIAALLKICTSVELVPLSSTVDGEFPARSPNPLDAGALDYISKTILEQNCDFGVAFDGDADR
;
A
#
# COMPACT_ATOMS: atom_id res chain seq x y z
N MET A 1 13.04 5.33 -8.26
CA MET A 1 11.66 5.77 -7.95
C MET A 1 11.04 6.61 -9.07
N GLU A 2 11.81 7.44 -9.79
CA GLU A 2 11.32 8.19 -10.96
C GLU A 2 10.67 7.31 -12.03
N PHE A 3 11.26 6.13 -12.32
CA PHE A 3 10.67 5.16 -13.24
C PHE A 3 9.24 4.77 -12.85
N LEU A 4 9.02 4.33 -11.61
CA LEU A 4 7.68 3.95 -11.13
C LEU A 4 6.70 5.13 -11.16
N ASN A 5 7.14 6.32 -10.73
CA ASN A 5 6.30 7.52 -10.79
C ASN A 5 5.90 7.87 -12.24
N SER A 6 6.78 7.63 -13.21
CA SER A 6 6.48 7.86 -14.62
C SER A 6 5.38 6.94 -15.18
N LEU A 7 5.12 5.79 -14.53
CA LEU A 7 4.07 4.85 -14.92
C LEU A 7 2.69 5.25 -14.37
N LEU A 8 2.63 6.10 -13.34
CA LEU A 8 1.39 6.52 -12.68
C LEU A 8 0.69 7.62 -13.48
N LYS A 9 -0.02 7.23 -14.54
CA LYS A 9 -0.78 8.14 -15.43
C LYS A 9 -2.29 7.85 -15.41
N PRO A 10 -2.98 7.93 -14.25
CA PRO A 10 -4.41 7.72 -14.22
C PRO A 10 -5.16 8.86 -14.94
N ALA A 11 -6.33 8.55 -15.53
CA ALA A 11 -7.16 9.54 -16.24
C ALA A 11 -7.76 10.62 -15.31
N ARG A 12 -7.77 10.36 -14.00
CA ARG A 12 -8.16 11.30 -12.92
C ARG A 12 -7.27 11.05 -11.71
N LYS A 13 -7.23 11.99 -10.76
CA LYS A 13 -6.56 11.75 -9.47
C LYS A 13 -7.27 10.60 -8.73
N LEU A 14 -6.48 9.65 -8.26
CA LEU A 14 -6.94 8.50 -7.48
C LEU A 14 -6.42 8.58 -6.05
N LYS A 15 -7.23 8.15 -5.08
CA LYS A 15 -6.84 7.92 -3.69
C LYS A 15 -6.77 6.43 -3.42
N ILE A 16 -5.60 5.92 -3.04
CA ILE A 16 -5.33 4.48 -2.98
C ILE A 16 -4.80 4.12 -1.60
N ALA A 17 -5.44 3.17 -0.91
CA ALA A 17 -4.89 2.58 0.29
C ALA A 17 -3.82 1.54 -0.07
N VAL A 18 -2.68 1.55 0.62
CA VAL A 18 -1.58 0.62 0.33
C VAL A 18 -1.09 -0.02 1.62
N ASP A 19 -1.41 -1.30 1.80
CA ASP A 19 -0.97 -2.10 2.94
C ASP A 19 0.31 -2.87 2.58
N CYS A 20 1.42 -2.42 3.16
CA CYS A 20 2.74 -3.02 2.95
C CYS A 20 2.99 -4.24 3.83
N GLY A 21 2.10 -4.54 4.78
CA GLY A 21 2.21 -5.70 5.67
C GLY A 21 3.51 -5.76 6.47
N HIS A 22 4.20 -4.64 6.71
CA HIS A 22 5.56 -4.57 7.28
C HIS A 22 6.66 -5.26 6.45
N GLY A 23 6.36 -5.63 5.21
CA GLY A 23 7.26 -6.30 4.28
C GLY A 23 8.06 -5.36 3.38
N ALA A 24 8.59 -5.95 2.31
CA ALA A 24 9.53 -5.30 1.41
C ALA A 24 8.96 -4.11 0.65
N ALA A 25 7.63 -3.98 0.48
CA ALA A 25 7.02 -2.83 -0.20
C ALA A 25 7.14 -1.50 0.56
N ALA A 26 7.34 -1.54 1.89
CA ALA A 26 7.33 -0.36 2.75
C ALA A 26 8.29 0.77 2.31
N PRO A 27 9.61 0.52 2.08
CA PRO A 27 10.54 1.55 1.65
C PRO A 27 10.19 2.16 0.28
N GLU A 28 9.68 1.37 -0.66
CA GLU A 28 9.27 1.81 -1.99
C GLU A 28 8.06 2.74 -1.91
N ILE A 29 7.04 2.38 -1.14
CA ILE A 29 5.85 3.22 -0.93
C ILE A 29 6.24 4.53 -0.22
N ALA A 30 7.13 4.47 0.78
CA ALA A 30 7.64 5.66 1.45
C ALA A 30 8.42 6.60 0.49
N ALA A 31 9.18 6.04 -0.46
CA ALA A 31 9.89 6.80 -1.47
C ALA A 31 8.93 7.40 -2.51
N LEU A 32 7.90 6.65 -2.92
CA LEU A 32 6.89 7.10 -3.87
C LEU A 32 6.06 8.26 -3.30
N LEU A 33 5.66 8.19 -2.03
CA LEU A 33 4.96 9.27 -1.31
C LEU A 33 5.66 10.63 -1.39
N LYS A 34 7.00 10.65 -1.48
CA LYS A 34 7.79 11.89 -1.54
C LYS A 34 7.75 12.58 -2.90
N ILE A 35 7.49 11.82 -3.96
CA ILE A 35 7.62 12.31 -5.34
C ILE A 35 6.33 12.23 -6.15
N CYS A 36 5.35 11.44 -5.70
CA CYS A 36 4.15 11.18 -6.44
C CYS A 36 3.12 12.30 -6.25
N THR A 37 2.73 12.92 -7.36
CA THR A 37 1.71 13.98 -7.39
C THR A 37 0.43 13.55 -8.12
N SER A 38 0.50 12.46 -8.89
CA SER A 38 -0.59 11.96 -9.74
C SER A 38 -1.62 11.10 -9.00
N VAL A 39 -1.23 10.51 -7.86
CA VAL A 39 -2.12 9.77 -6.95
C VAL A 39 -1.94 10.23 -5.50
N GLU A 40 -2.97 10.05 -4.69
CA GLU A 40 -2.92 10.20 -3.23
C GLU A 40 -2.80 8.80 -2.63
N LEU A 41 -1.73 8.52 -1.89
CA LEU A 41 -1.51 7.23 -1.26
C LEU A 41 -1.82 7.31 0.24
N VAL A 42 -2.55 6.33 0.75
CA VAL A 42 -2.83 6.13 2.18
C VAL A 42 -2.05 4.90 2.63
N PRO A 43 -0.81 5.05 3.15
CA PRO A 43 0.02 3.92 3.54
C PRO A 43 -0.46 3.29 4.84
N LEU A 44 -0.46 1.96 4.90
CA LEU A 44 -0.73 1.12 6.07
C LEU A 44 0.44 0.16 6.28
N SER A 45 0.77 -0.13 7.54
CA SER A 45 1.85 -1.06 7.92
C SER A 45 3.15 -0.79 7.14
N SER A 46 3.46 0.49 6.92
CA SER A 46 4.48 0.96 5.97
C SER A 46 5.86 1.15 6.61
N THR A 47 6.17 0.35 7.62
CA THR A 47 7.50 0.26 8.26
C THR A 47 7.97 -1.18 8.21
N VAL A 48 9.21 -1.42 7.81
CA VAL A 48 9.75 -2.78 7.77
C VAL A 48 9.86 -3.32 9.20
N ASP A 49 9.21 -4.45 9.46
CA ASP A 49 9.22 -5.14 10.75
C ASP A 49 9.04 -6.65 10.54
N GLY A 50 10.08 -7.43 10.86
CA GLY A 50 10.10 -8.88 10.67
C GLY A 50 9.23 -9.65 11.67
N GLU A 51 8.68 -9.00 12.69
CA GLU A 51 7.67 -9.59 13.58
C GLU A 51 6.26 -9.51 13.00
N PHE A 52 6.05 -8.74 11.92
CA PHE A 52 4.76 -8.57 11.23
C PHE A 52 3.58 -8.25 12.18
N PRO A 53 3.68 -7.19 13.00
CA PRO A 53 2.76 -6.96 14.12
C PRO A 53 1.31 -6.64 13.71
N ALA A 54 1.08 -6.20 12.47
CA ALA A 54 -0.26 -5.88 11.98
C ALA A 54 -1.04 -7.09 11.45
N ARG A 55 -0.40 -7.94 10.64
CA ARG A 55 -0.98 -9.14 10.04
C ARG A 55 0.12 -10.03 9.46
N SER A 56 -0.21 -11.31 9.23
CA SER A 56 0.62 -12.21 8.42
C SER A 56 0.99 -11.57 7.08
N PRO A 57 2.23 -11.75 6.59
CA PRO A 57 2.68 -11.25 5.29
C PRO A 57 2.08 -12.00 4.09
N ASN A 58 0.99 -12.74 4.27
CA ASN A 58 0.21 -13.34 3.19
C ASN A 58 -1.15 -12.63 3.07
N PRO A 59 -1.41 -11.84 2.01
CA PRO A 59 -2.66 -11.09 1.85
C PRO A 59 -3.88 -11.99 1.58
N LEU A 60 -3.66 -13.28 1.30
CA LEU A 60 -4.74 -14.26 1.08
C LEU A 60 -5.24 -14.92 2.37
N ASP A 61 -4.56 -14.69 3.51
CA ASP A 61 -5.00 -15.22 4.79
C ASP A 61 -6.33 -14.58 5.20
N ALA A 62 -7.17 -15.37 5.89
CA ALA A 62 -8.44 -14.87 6.40
C ALA A 62 -8.23 -13.67 7.34
N GLY A 63 -8.96 -12.58 7.08
CA GLY A 63 -8.87 -11.34 7.87
C GLY A 63 -7.69 -10.43 7.52
N ALA A 64 -6.75 -10.86 6.67
CA ALA A 64 -5.60 -10.04 6.28
C ALA A 64 -6.01 -8.72 5.60
N LEU A 65 -7.17 -8.70 4.94
CA LEU A 65 -7.68 -7.53 4.21
C LEU A 65 -8.68 -6.68 5.01
N ASP A 66 -9.03 -7.06 6.25
CA ASP A 66 -10.08 -6.38 7.01
C ASP A 66 -9.71 -4.92 7.30
N TYR A 67 -8.45 -4.70 7.69
CA TYR A 67 -7.96 -3.37 8.05
C TYR A 67 -7.89 -2.42 6.85
N ILE A 68 -7.35 -2.88 5.71
CA ILE A 68 -7.33 -2.07 4.48
C ILE A 68 -8.75 -1.84 3.94
N SER A 69 -9.63 -2.83 4.01
CA SER A 69 -11.04 -2.70 3.58
C SER A 69 -11.77 -1.62 4.40
N LYS A 70 -11.59 -1.62 5.72
CA LYS A 70 -12.12 -0.58 6.60
C LYS A 70 -11.55 0.80 6.26
N THR A 71 -10.23 0.89 6.03
CA THR A 71 -9.55 2.13 5.68
C THR A 71 -10.07 2.74 4.36
N ILE A 72 -10.32 1.89 3.36
CA ILE A 72 -10.87 2.33 2.07
C ILE A 72 -12.21 3.06 2.30
N LEU A 73 -13.10 2.48 3.09
CA LEU A 73 -14.42 3.05 3.38
C LEU A 73 -14.30 4.32 4.24
N GLU A 74 -13.51 4.30 5.32
CA GLU A 74 -13.39 5.42 6.25
C GLU A 74 -12.72 6.64 5.62
N GLN A 75 -11.73 6.43 4.74
CA GLN A 75 -10.98 7.51 4.11
C GLN A 75 -11.45 7.86 2.69
N ASN A 76 -12.51 7.20 2.21
CA ASN A 76 -13.05 7.34 0.85
C ASN A 76 -11.96 7.11 -0.21
N CYS A 77 -11.18 6.04 -0.07
CA CYS A 77 -10.24 5.62 -1.11
C CYS A 77 -11.01 5.03 -2.31
N ASP A 78 -10.46 5.17 -3.52
CA ASP A 78 -11.01 4.55 -4.72
C ASP A 78 -10.87 3.03 -4.71
N PHE A 79 -9.75 2.52 -4.19
CA PHE A 79 -9.47 1.09 -3.98
C PHE A 79 -8.27 0.92 -3.03
N GLY A 80 -7.91 -0.33 -2.74
CA GLY A 80 -6.69 -0.66 -1.99
C GLY A 80 -5.85 -1.76 -2.64
N VAL A 81 -4.57 -1.78 -2.28
CA VAL A 81 -3.57 -2.77 -2.69
C VAL A 81 -2.90 -3.28 -1.43
N ALA A 82 -2.79 -4.60 -1.29
CA ALA A 82 -2.10 -5.25 -0.19
C ALA A 82 -1.00 -6.14 -0.76
N PHE A 83 0.22 -5.96 -0.27
CA PHE A 83 1.37 -6.76 -0.68
C PHE A 83 1.58 -7.95 0.26
N ASP A 84 2.25 -8.97 -0.27
CA ASP A 84 2.90 -10.00 0.52
C ASP A 84 4.30 -9.57 1.02
N GLY A 85 4.98 -10.48 1.72
CA GLY A 85 6.20 -10.17 2.48
C GLY A 85 7.36 -9.61 1.66
N ASP A 86 7.58 -10.12 0.45
CA ASP A 86 8.61 -9.67 -0.49
C ASP A 86 8.06 -8.83 -1.66
N ALA A 87 6.74 -8.58 -1.66
CA ALA A 87 6.02 -7.68 -2.57
C ALA A 87 6.05 -8.10 -4.04
N ASP A 88 6.17 -9.41 -4.31
CA ASP A 88 6.00 -9.96 -5.65
C ASP A 88 4.53 -10.33 -5.96
N ARG A 89 3.64 -10.20 -4.97
CA ARG A 89 2.18 -10.40 -5.06
C ARG A 89 1.35 -9.24 -4.50
#